data_AF-A0A7M3TWL0-F1
#
_entry.id   AF-A0A7M3TWL0-F1
#
_cell.length_a   1.000
_cell.length_b   1.000
_cell.length_c   1.000
_cell.angle_alpha   90.00
_cell.angle_beta   90.00
_cell.angle_gamma   90.00
#
_symmetry.space_group_name_H-M   'P 1'
#
loop_
_entity.id
_entity.type
_entity.pdbx_description
1 polymer ?
#
loop_
_entity_poly.entity_id
_entity_poly.type
_entity_poly.pdbx_seq_one_letter_code
_entity_poly.pdbx_strand_id
1 'polypeptide(L)'
;KNKDSITSQYLLGIKKIEIPSKRRMGNGQFIVIEGAKENNLKNLKVEIPLGKFVAVTGVSGSGKSTLVNEILVNGIVKHLTNPSQKVGKHSQIKGMFNLDKIVSISQSPIGRTPRSNPATYTSVFNDIRDIFASVELARARGYQKGHFSFNLAIGRCDKCQGDGSIKIEMHFLPDVYVVCDHCEGKRYKEEILEVKYSGKSIADVLEMTVEEAIIFFAKRSKIKEKLQTLLHVGLNYIKLG
;
A
#
# COMPACT_ATOMS: atom_id res chain seq x y z
N LYS A 1 -16.28 -4.89 -34.18
CA LYS A 1 -16.15 -5.45 -32.81
C LYS A 1 -14.71 -5.92 -32.63
N ASN A 2 -13.92 -5.28 -31.76
CA ASN A 2 -12.54 -5.70 -31.51
C ASN A 2 -12.54 -6.92 -30.58
N LYS A 3 -12.13 -8.09 -31.08
CA LYS A 3 -12.08 -9.35 -30.31
C LYS A 3 -10.98 -9.35 -29.23
N ASP A 4 -9.99 -8.47 -29.36
CA ASP A 4 -8.84 -8.36 -28.46
C ASP A 4 -9.14 -7.44 -27.25
N SER A 5 -10.26 -6.72 -27.29
CA SER A 5 -10.68 -5.87 -26.17
C SER A 5 -11.08 -6.71 -24.96
N ILE A 6 -10.31 -6.61 -23.86
CA ILE A 6 -10.62 -7.26 -22.57
C ILE A 6 -12.03 -6.86 -22.11
N THR A 7 -12.39 -5.58 -22.23
CA THR A 7 -13.74 -5.08 -21.88
C THR A 7 -14.82 -5.78 -22.72
N SER A 8 -14.62 -5.92 -24.03
CA SER A 8 -15.57 -6.63 -24.89
C SER A 8 -15.70 -8.10 -24.49
N GLN A 9 -14.62 -8.75 -24.07
CA GLN A 9 -14.65 -10.15 -23.64
C GLN A 9 -15.51 -10.33 -22.38
N TYR A 10 -15.47 -9.39 -21.43
CA TYR A 10 -16.36 -9.41 -20.26
C TYR A 10 -17.81 -9.07 -20.60
N LEU A 11 -18.05 -8.04 -21.42
CA LEU A 11 -19.41 -7.64 -21.82
C LEU A 11 -20.13 -8.73 -22.64
N LEU A 12 -19.39 -9.49 -23.45
CA LEU A 12 -19.91 -10.60 -24.25
C LEU A 12 -19.99 -11.93 -23.45
N GLY A 13 -19.56 -11.94 -22.19
CA GLY A 13 -19.57 -13.14 -21.34
C GLY A 13 -18.53 -14.20 -21.69
N ILE A 14 -17.58 -13.89 -22.58
CA ILE A 14 -16.42 -14.75 -22.90
C ILE A 14 -15.54 -14.91 -21.66
N LYS A 15 -15.26 -13.79 -20.98
CA LYS A 15 -14.66 -13.76 -19.65
C LYS A 15 -15.75 -13.45 -18.62
N LYS A 16 -15.68 -14.07 -17.45
CA LYS A 16 -16.63 -13.87 -16.35
C LYS A 16 -15.93 -14.02 -15.01
N ILE A 17 -16.46 -13.34 -13.99
CA ILE A 17 -16.09 -13.58 -12.60
C ILE A 17 -16.90 -14.79 -12.13
N GLU A 18 -16.21 -15.88 -11.78
CA GLU A 18 -16.87 -17.11 -11.37
C GLU A 18 -17.55 -16.96 -10.02
N ILE A 19 -18.77 -17.52 -9.91
CA ILE A 19 -19.47 -17.61 -8.64
C ILE A 19 -18.98 -18.88 -7.94
N PRO A 20 -18.43 -18.79 -6.71
CA PRO A 20 -17.97 -19.97 -6.00
C PRO A 20 -19.12 -20.97 -5.81
N SER A 21 -18.89 -22.24 -6.17
CA SER A 21 -19.88 -23.32 -6.04
C SER A 21 -20.21 -23.65 -4.59
N LYS A 22 -19.28 -23.38 -3.67
CA LYS A 22 -19.45 -23.54 -2.22
C LYS A 22 -19.11 -22.23 -1.51
N ARG A 23 -19.89 -21.89 -0.48
CA ARG A 23 -19.62 -20.77 0.43
C ARG A 23 -18.94 -21.30 1.69
N ARG A 24 -18.06 -20.50 2.31
CA ARG A 24 -17.37 -20.89 3.55
C ARG A 24 -18.38 -21.02 4.69
N MET A 25 -18.31 -22.13 5.42
CA MET A 25 -19.16 -22.36 6.60
C MET A 25 -18.84 -21.42 7.77
N GLY A 26 -17.63 -20.86 7.79
CA GLY A 26 -17.12 -20.04 8.90
C GLY A 26 -16.56 -20.91 10.02
N ASN A 27 -16.12 -20.27 11.12
CA ASN A 27 -15.58 -20.95 12.29
C ASN A 27 -16.58 -21.04 13.47
N GLY A 28 -17.86 -20.70 13.24
CA GLY A 28 -18.90 -20.68 14.27
C GLY A 28 -18.86 -19.49 15.22
N GLN A 29 -17.87 -18.59 15.10
CA GLN A 29 -17.73 -17.41 15.96
C GLN A 29 -18.29 -16.16 15.28
N PHE A 30 -18.67 -15.17 16.10
CA PHE A 30 -19.31 -13.94 15.65
C PHE A 30 -18.81 -12.73 16.41
N ILE A 31 -18.80 -11.58 15.74
CA ILE A 31 -18.83 -10.26 16.38
C ILE A 31 -20.28 -9.80 16.40
N VAL A 32 -20.79 -9.46 17.57
CA VAL A 32 -22.18 -9.00 17.73
C VAL A 32 -22.17 -7.56 18.18
N ILE A 33 -22.72 -6.66 17.36
CA ILE A 33 -22.93 -5.25 17.69
C ILE A 33 -24.38 -5.12 18.14
N GLU A 34 -24.60 -4.63 19.36
CA GLU A 34 -25.93 -4.37 19.90
C GLU A 34 -26.15 -2.87 20.07
N GLY A 35 -27.34 -2.42 19.67
CA GLY A 35 -27.81 -1.07 19.89
C GLY A 35 -27.06 0.01 19.14
N ALA A 36 -26.61 -0.27 17.91
CA ALA A 36 -25.92 0.71 17.07
C ALA A 36 -26.84 1.89 16.71
N LYS A 37 -26.47 3.10 17.14
CA LYS A 37 -27.28 4.34 17.06
C LYS A 37 -26.48 5.56 16.59
N GLU A 38 -25.24 5.38 16.15
CA GLU A 38 -24.44 6.50 15.63
C GLU A 38 -25.04 7.04 14.32
N ASN A 39 -24.97 8.37 14.14
CA ASN A 39 -25.57 9.08 13.01
C ASN A 39 -27.03 8.68 12.74
N ASN A 40 -27.30 8.08 11.57
CA ASN A 40 -28.65 7.70 11.13
C ASN A 40 -29.03 6.24 11.46
N LEU A 41 -28.18 5.49 12.17
CA LEU A 41 -28.47 4.10 12.55
C LEU A 41 -29.63 4.02 13.54
N LYS A 42 -30.56 3.08 13.30
CA LYS A 42 -31.82 2.96 14.03
C LYS A 42 -31.79 1.84 15.07
N ASN A 43 -30.89 1.94 16.05
CA ASN A 43 -30.78 0.96 17.16
C ASN A 43 -30.60 -0.49 16.67
N LEU A 44 -29.64 -0.70 15.76
CA LEU A 44 -29.49 -1.99 15.10
C LEU A 44 -28.78 -3.01 15.99
N LYS A 45 -29.18 -4.28 15.85
CA LYS A 45 -28.39 -5.45 16.27
C LYS A 45 -27.85 -6.13 15.01
N VAL A 46 -26.54 -6.35 14.93
CA VAL A 46 -25.88 -6.96 13.78
C VAL A 46 -24.91 -8.05 14.25
N GLU A 47 -24.96 -9.21 13.60
CA GLU A 47 -24.07 -10.33 13.85
C GLU A 47 -23.17 -10.55 12.63
N ILE A 48 -21.85 -10.48 12.83
CA ILE A 48 -20.85 -10.59 11.78
C ILE A 48 -20.10 -11.90 11.97
N PRO A 49 -20.26 -12.89 11.07
CA PRO A 49 -19.60 -14.19 11.22
C PRO A 49 -18.11 -14.10 10.92
N LEU A 50 -17.31 -14.76 11.76
CA LEU A 50 -15.87 -14.90 11.58
C LEU A 50 -15.53 -16.10 10.66
N GLY A 51 -14.35 -16.05 10.05
CA GLY A 51 -13.91 -17.06 9.06
C GLY A 51 -14.67 -17.03 7.74
N LYS A 52 -15.43 -15.95 7.45
CA LYS A 52 -16.19 -15.76 6.22
C LYS A 52 -15.74 -14.52 5.45
N PHE A 53 -16.05 -14.51 4.14
CA PHE A 53 -16.00 -13.29 3.34
C PHE A 53 -17.34 -12.57 3.53
N VAL A 54 -17.33 -11.46 4.27
CA VAL A 54 -18.54 -10.70 4.63
C VAL A 54 -18.59 -9.42 3.80
N ALA A 55 -19.73 -9.16 3.16
CA ALA A 55 -19.99 -7.92 2.45
C ALA A 55 -21.10 -7.14 3.15
N VAL A 56 -20.82 -5.87 3.47
CA VAL A 56 -21.82 -4.92 3.97
C VAL A 56 -22.27 -4.05 2.78
N THR A 57 -23.52 -4.22 2.35
CA THR A 57 -24.07 -3.59 1.15
C THR A 57 -25.24 -2.65 1.49
N GLY A 58 -25.68 -1.85 0.50
CA GLY A 58 -26.75 -0.86 0.66
C GLY A 58 -26.45 0.46 -0.09
N VAL A 59 -27.48 1.29 -0.27
CA VAL A 59 -27.37 2.58 -1.00
C VAL A 59 -26.45 3.60 -0.31
N SER A 60 -25.97 4.60 -1.04
CA SER A 60 -25.19 5.69 -0.43
C SER A 60 -25.99 6.37 0.69
N GLY A 61 -25.33 6.75 1.78
CA GLY A 61 -25.98 7.33 2.95
C GLY A 61 -26.72 6.36 3.88
N SER A 62 -26.79 5.05 3.56
CA SER A 62 -27.51 4.07 4.41
C SER A 62 -26.85 3.74 5.76
N GLY A 63 -25.72 4.38 6.10
CA GLY A 63 -25.00 4.15 7.37
C GLY A 63 -23.96 3.02 7.35
N LYS A 64 -23.59 2.46 6.18
CA LYS A 64 -22.57 1.38 6.08
C LYS A 64 -21.24 1.78 6.71
N SER A 65 -20.72 2.95 6.34
CA SER A 65 -19.43 3.45 6.85
C SER A 65 -19.49 3.71 8.35
N THR A 66 -20.62 4.20 8.87
CA THR A 66 -20.83 4.39 10.31
C THR A 66 -20.82 3.04 11.04
N LEU A 67 -21.54 2.05 10.54
CA LEU A 67 -21.56 0.71 11.14
C LEU A 67 -20.16 0.05 11.11
N VAL A 68 -19.50 0.08 9.95
CA VAL A 68 -18.23 -0.64 9.74
C VAL A 68 -17.05 0.13 10.33
N ASN A 69 -16.85 1.40 9.98
CA ASN A 69 -15.65 2.12 10.38
C ASN A 69 -15.80 2.74 11.78
N GLU A 70 -16.90 3.45 12.03
CA GLU A 70 -17.05 4.24 13.27
C GLU A 70 -17.41 3.38 14.49
N ILE A 71 -18.13 2.26 14.29
CA ILE A 71 -18.52 1.34 15.37
C ILE A 71 -17.65 0.09 15.38
N LEU A 72 -17.68 -0.74 14.33
CA LEU A 72 -16.99 -2.03 14.33
C LEU A 72 -15.47 -1.90 14.40
N VAL A 73 -14.85 -1.23 13.42
CA VAL A 73 -13.38 -1.09 13.33
C VAL A 73 -12.85 -0.32 14.54
N ASN A 74 -13.41 0.86 14.83
CA ASN A 74 -13.00 1.64 15.99
C ASN A 74 -13.22 0.90 17.32
N GLY A 75 -14.29 0.11 17.44
CA GLY A 75 -14.56 -0.71 18.61
C GLY A 75 -13.49 -1.78 18.83
N ILE A 76 -13.10 -2.49 17.76
CA ILE A 76 -12.04 -3.50 17.81
C ILE A 76 -10.68 -2.85 18.07
N VAL A 77 -10.37 -1.72 17.42
CA VAL A 77 -9.14 -0.94 17.69
C VAL A 77 -9.09 -0.50 19.15
N LYS A 78 -10.22 -0.03 19.70
CA LYS A 78 -10.33 0.35 21.12
C LYS A 78 -9.99 -0.82 22.04
N HIS A 79 -10.48 -2.01 21.71
CA HIS A 79 -10.28 -3.21 22.51
C HIS A 79 -8.84 -3.75 22.44
N LEU A 80 -8.24 -3.76 21.24
CA LEU A 80 -6.97 -4.47 21.01
C LEU A 80 -5.72 -3.59 21.11
N THR A 81 -5.78 -2.33 20.63
CA THR A 81 -4.55 -1.55 20.40
C THR A 81 -4.57 -0.13 20.98
N ASN A 82 -5.73 0.52 21.08
CA ASN A 82 -5.81 1.91 21.53
C ASN A 82 -7.06 2.16 22.40
N PRO A 83 -6.98 1.99 23.73
CA PRO A 83 -8.11 2.19 24.65
C PRO A 83 -8.78 3.57 24.58
N SER A 84 -8.06 4.59 24.10
CA SER A 84 -8.56 5.97 23.95
C SER A 84 -9.33 6.21 22.64
N GLN A 85 -9.39 5.23 21.74
CA GLN A 85 -10.10 5.32 20.47
C GLN A 85 -11.59 5.67 20.72
N LYS A 86 -12.07 6.72 20.06
CA LYS A 86 -13.51 7.07 20.06
C LYS A 86 -14.26 6.09 19.18
N VAL A 87 -15.39 5.61 19.69
CA VAL A 87 -16.27 4.65 19.02
C VAL A 87 -17.65 5.27 18.93
N GLY A 88 -18.33 5.10 17.79
CA GLY A 88 -19.70 5.59 17.59
C GLY A 88 -20.68 5.01 18.61
N LYS A 89 -21.80 5.68 18.85
CA LYS A 89 -22.85 5.30 19.80
C LYS A 89 -23.38 3.88 19.53
N HIS A 90 -23.20 3.01 20.51
CA HIS A 90 -23.70 1.64 20.54
C HIS A 90 -23.91 1.21 21.99
N SER A 91 -24.62 0.10 22.22
CA SER A 91 -24.80 -0.45 23.57
C SER A 91 -23.61 -1.32 23.98
N GLN A 92 -23.25 -2.31 23.14
CA GLN A 92 -22.06 -3.15 23.37
C GLN A 92 -21.61 -3.88 22.11
N ILE A 93 -20.35 -4.32 22.09
CA ILE A 93 -19.78 -5.20 21.06
C ILE A 93 -19.30 -6.47 21.75
N LYS A 94 -19.85 -7.63 21.37
CA LYS A 94 -19.47 -8.94 21.91
C LYS A 94 -18.59 -9.70 20.92
N GLY A 95 -17.84 -10.68 21.43
CA GLY A 95 -17.04 -11.60 20.61
C GLY A 95 -15.66 -11.07 20.21
N MET A 96 -15.24 -9.90 20.69
CA MET A 96 -13.95 -9.30 20.34
C MET A 96 -12.75 -10.13 20.80
N PHE A 97 -12.91 -10.97 21.82
CA PHE A 97 -11.91 -11.94 22.28
C PHE A 97 -11.56 -13.02 21.26
N ASN A 98 -12.34 -13.16 20.18
CA ASN A 98 -12.04 -14.06 19.07
C ASN A 98 -11.05 -13.46 18.05
N LEU A 99 -10.52 -12.25 18.30
CA LEU A 99 -9.67 -11.51 17.38
C LEU A 99 -8.36 -11.10 18.06
N ASP A 100 -7.23 -11.48 17.47
CA ASP A 100 -5.90 -11.04 17.96
C ASP A 100 -5.47 -9.72 17.33
N LYS A 101 -5.96 -9.42 16.12
CA LYS A 101 -5.56 -8.25 15.33
C LYS A 101 -6.66 -7.81 14.38
N ILE A 102 -6.71 -6.50 14.13
CA ILE A 102 -7.46 -5.90 13.04
C ILE A 102 -6.52 -5.20 12.05
N VAL A 103 -6.78 -5.38 10.75
CA VAL A 103 -6.10 -4.65 9.68
C VAL A 103 -7.17 -3.93 8.87
N SER A 104 -7.22 -2.61 9.01
CA SER A 104 -8.12 -1.76 8.23
C SER A 104 -7.38 -1.24 7.00
N ILE A 105 -7.82 -1.66 5.81
CA ILE A 105 -7.30 -1.15 4.54
C ILE A 105 -8.29 -0.10 4.01
N SER A 106 -7.85 1.15 3.91
CA SER A 106 -8.65 2.27 3.42
C SER A 106 -8.19 2.72 2.03
N GLN A 107 -8.98 3.61 1.42
CA GLN A 107 -8.61 4.32 0.19
C GLN A 107 -7.79 5.59 0.48
N SER A 108 -7.26 5.75 1.69
CA SER A 108 -6.39 6.88 2.02
C SER A 108 -5.09 6.76 1.21
N PRO A 109 -4.51 7.87 0.74
CA PRO A 109 -3.22 7.84 0.06
C PRO A 109 -2.15 7.14 0.91
N ILE A 110 -1.31 6.33 0.26
CA ILE A 110 -0.20 5.61 0.89
C ILE A 110 0.76 6.56 1.64
N GLY A 111 0.93 7.77 1.11
CA GLY A 111 1.52 8.90 1.79
C GLY A 111 1.20 10.19 1.05
N ARG A 112 1.56 11.32 1.65
CA ARG A 112 1.29 12.67 1.10
C ARG A 112 2.52 13.32 0.48
N THR A 113 3.62 12.58 0.36
CA THR A 113 4.92 13.08 -0.10
C THR A 113 5.45 12.24 -1.26
N PRO A 114 6.28 12.81 -2.15
CA PRO A 114 6.95 12.07 -3.23
C PRO A 114 7.82 10.90 -2.75
N ARG A 115 8.16 10.86 -1.45
CA ARG A 115 8.96 9.79 -0.81
C ARG A 115 8.16 8.51 -0.55
N SER A 116 6.84 8.58 -0.64
CA SER A 116 5.94 7.46 -0.42
C SER A 116 5.63 6.79 -1.75
N ASN A 117 6.21 5.62 -1.97
CA ASN A 117 6.10 4.88 -3.22
C ASN A 117 5.92 3.37 -2.92
N PRO A 118 5.59 2.55 -3.93
CA PRO A 118 5.37 1.13 -3.73
C PRO A 118 6.54 0.42 -3.06
N ALA A 119 7.78 0.80 -3.39
CA ALA A 119 8.97 0.18 -2.83
C ALA A 119 9.17 0.50 -1.34
N THR A 120 8.88 1.73 -0.91
CA THR A 120 8.96 2.12 0.51
C THR A 120 7.79 1.55 1.31
N TYR A 121 6.58 1.52 0.75
CA TYR A 121 5.39 1.02 1.45
C TYR A 121 5.45 -0.48 1.73
N THR A 122 5.87 -1.27 0.74
CA THR A 122 6.06 -2.73 0.90
C THR A 122 7.35 -3.09 1.66
N SER A 123 8.17 -2.08 2.00
CA SER A 123 9.49 -2.27 2.60
C SER A 123 10.46 -3.12 1.76
N VAL A 124 10.20 -3.33 0.47
CA VAL A 124 11.14 -4.01 -0.44
C VAL A 124 12.37 -3.15 -0.72
N PHE A 125 12.22 -1.82 -0.64
CA PHE A 125 13.34 -0.89 -0.81
C PHE A 125 14.46 -1.10 0.20
N ASN A 126 14.16 -1.58 1.42
CA ASN A 126 15.19 -1.91 2.40
C ASN A 126 16.11 -3.03 1.91
N ASP A 127 15.52 -4.09 1.37
CA ASP A 127 16.27 -5.24 0.86
C ASP A 127 17.06 -4.87 -0.41
N ILE A 128 16.51 -3.99 -1.25
CA ILE A 128 17.23 -3.45 -2.41
C ILE A 128 18.47 -2.66 -1.96
N ARG A 129 18.33 -1.77 -0.95
CA ARG A 129 19.45 -1.00 -0.43
C ARG A 129 20.55 -1.87 0.18
N ASP A 130 20.18 -2.98 0.83
CA ASP A 130 21.16 -3.94 1.35
C ASP A 130 21.96 -4.59 0.21
N ILE A 131 21.34 -4.88 -0.94
CA ILE A 131 22.06 -5.37 -2.13
C ILE A 131 23.05 -4.32 -2.64
N PHE A 132 22.62 -3.07 -2.80
CA PHE A 132 23.49 -2.01 -3.30
C PHE A 132 24.69 -1.75 -2.38
N ALA A 133 24.51 -1.83 -1.05
CA ALA A 133 25.60 -1.74 -0.09
C ALA A 133 26.60 -2.91 -0.18
N SER A 134 26.18 -4.07 -0.73
CA SER A 134 27.05 -5.24 -0.90
C SER A 134 27.85 -5.23 -2.22
N VAL A 135 27.54 -4.33 -3.15
CA VAL A 135 28.28 -4.18 -4.42
C VAL A 135 29.74 -3.84 -4.15
N GLU A 136 30.66 -4.38 -4.93
CA GLU A 136 32.11 -4.20 -4.74
C GLU A 136 32.52 -2.72 -4.69
N LEU A 137 32.05 -1.90 -5.63
CA LEU A 137 32.31 -0.46 -5.64
C LEU A 137 31.79 0.24 -4.38
N ALA A 138 30.60 -0.16 -3.89
CA ALA A 138 30.05 0.37 -2.65
C ALA A 138 30.91 0.00 -1.45
N ARG A 139 31.35 -1.27 -1.36
CA ARG A 139 32.25 -1.74 -0.30
C ARG A 139 33.60 -1.03 -0.32
N ALA A 140 34.20 -0.85 -1.50
CA ALA A 140 35.47 -0.14 -1.68
C ALA A 140 35.38 1.32 -1.23
N ARG A 141 34.23 1.98 -1.44
CA ARG A 141 33.97 3.37 -1.02
C ARG A 141 33.41 3.50 0.41
N GLY A 142 33.23 2.41 1.14
CA GLY A 142 32.63 2.42 2.48
C GLY A 142 31.13 2.78 2.49
N TYR A 143 30.44 2.70 1.35
CA TYR A 143 29.03 3.00 1.27
C TYR A 143 28.17 1.92 1.92
N GLN A 144 27.43 2.34 2.95
CA GLN A 144 26.44 1.52 3.63
C GLN A 144 25.03 1.71 3.05
N LYS A 145 24.07 0.89 3.49
CA LYS A 145 22.64 0.95 3.09
C LYS A 145 22.00 2.35 3.20
N GLY A 146 22.54 3.20 4.07
CA GLY A 146 22.07 4.58 4.24
C GLY A 146 22.37 5.48 3.04
N HIS A 147 23.50 5.28 2.35
CA HIS A 147 23.88 6.06 1.16
C HIS A 147 22.88 5.85 0.01
N PHE A 148 22.28 4.66 -0.03
CA PHE A 148 21.28 4.28 -1.02
C PHE A 148 19.84 4.70 -0.64
N SER A 149 19.66 5.47 0.43
CA SER A 149 18.35 5.98 0.85
C SER A 149 18.17 7.44 0.42
N PHE A 150 17.21 7.70 -0.47
CA PHE A 150 16.81 9.07 -0.83
C PHE A 150 16.25 9.88 0.35
N ASN A 151 15.93 9.24 1.48
CA ASN A 151 15.48 9.92 2.70
C ASN A 151 16.64 10.46 3.57
N LEU A 152 17.89 10.06 3.31
CA LEU A 152 19.05 10.44 4.13
C LEU A 152 19.99 11.36 3.36
N ALA A 153 20.50 12.40 4.05
CA ALA A 153 21.35 13.43 3.44
C ALA A 153 22.65 12.87 2.82
N ILE A 154 23.15 11.74 3.33
CA ILE A 154 24.43 11.17 2.95
C ILE A 154 24.56 10.81 1.46
N GLY A 155 23.49 10.35 0.80
CA GLY A 155 23.55 9.99 -0.63
C GLY A 155 22.44 10.56 -1.52
N ARG A 156 21.44 11.21 -0.94
CA ARG A 156 20.38 11.87 -1.71
C ARG A 156 20.88 13.16 -2.36
N CYS A 157 20.19 13.61 -3.41
CA CYS A 157 20.42 14.92 -3.99
C CYS A 157 20.13 16.04 -2.97
N ASP A 158 21.08 16.96 -2.79
CA ASP A 158 20.98 18.04 -1.81
C ASP A 158 19.93 19.09 -2.22
N LYS A 159 19.82 19.39 -3.53
CA LYS A 159 18.91 20.42 -4.06
C LYS A 159 17.43 20.10 -3.83
N CYS A 160 16.99 18.90 -4.20
CA CYS A 160 15.60 18.45 -3.99
C CYS A 160 15.41 17.68 -2.69
N GLN A 161 16.46 17.57 -1.85
CA GLN A 161 16.47 16.78 -0.62
C GLN A 161 15.96 15.33 -0.81
N GLY A 162 16.23 14.74 -1.97
CA GLY A 162 15.82 13.38 -2.33
C GLY A 162 14.39 13.22 -2.83
N ASP A 163 13.62 14.30 -3.03
CA ASP A 163 12.26 14.20 -3.56
C ASP A 163 12.24 13.94 -5.08
N GLY A 164 13.31 14.31 -5.79
CA GLY A 164 13.41 14.24 -7.25
C GLY A 164 12.62 15.34 -7.97
N SER A 165 11.76 16.05 -7.25
CA SER A 165 11.05 17.22 -7.73
C SER A 165 11.18 18.37 -6.73
N ILE A 166 10.92 19.58 -7.21
CA ILE A 166 10.85 20.80 -6.41
C ILE A 166 9.39 21.25 -6.45
N LYS A 167 8.82 21.46 -5.26
CA LYS A 167 7.46 21.98 -5.10
C LYS A 167 7.47 23.49 -5.30
N ILE A 168 6.68 23.98 -6.24
CA ILE A 168 6.46 25.41 -6.48
C ILE A 168 5.11 25.76 -5.89
N GLU A 169 5.13 26.61 -4.86
CA GLU A 169 3.92 27.11 -4.23
C GLU A 169 3.26 28.18 -5.09
N MET A 170 1.96 28.00 -5.34
CA MET A 170 1.17 28.90 -6.17
C MET A 170 0.10 29.55 -5.29
N HIS A 171 -0.08 30.87 -5.41
CA HIS A 171 -0.99 31.60 -4.51
C HIS A 171 -2.48 31.24 -4.68
N PHE A 172 -2.90 30.86 -5.89
CA PHE A 172 -4.31 30.61 -6.23
C PHE A 172 -4.56 29.28 -6.93
N LEU A 173 -3.50 28.53 -7.24
CA LEU A 173 -3.57 27.24 -7.93
C LEU A 173 -3.00 26.15 -7.01
N PRO A 174 -3.36 24.88 -7.25
CA PRO A 174 -2.67 23.77 -6.60
C PRO A 174 -1.17 23.84 -6.88
N ASP A 175 -0.38 23.49 -5.86
CA ASP A 175 1.07 23.46 -5.97
C ASP A 175 1.52 22.55 -7.11
N VAL A 176 2.54 22.99 -7.85
CA VAL A 176 3.09 22.27 -8.99
C VAL A 176 4.43 21.65 -8.61
N TYR A 177 4.69 20.44 -9.09
CA TYR A 177 5.97 19.77 -8.91
C TYR A 177 6.76 19.81 -10.21
N VAL A 178 7.95 20.39 -10.18
CA VAL A 178 8.87 20.42 -11.33
C VAL A 178 10.01 19.45 -11.07
N VAL A 179 10.44 18.72 -12.10
CA VAL A 179 11.58 17.80 -11.99
C VAL A 179 12.82 18.58 -11.55
N CYS A 180 13.56 18.04 -10.59
CA CYS A 180 14.80 18.66 -10.13
C CYS A 180 15.84 18.63 -11.25
N ASP A 181 16.28 19.80 -11.67
CA ASP A 181 17.34 20.04 -12.68
C ASP A 181 18.73 19.52 -12.27
N HIS A 182 19.04 19.43 -10.98
CA HIS A 182 20.35 18.96 -10.51
C HIS A 182 20.51 17.44 -10.55
N CYS A 183 19.44 16.68 -10.31
CA CYS A 183 19.50 15.21 -10.34
C CYS A 183 18.65 14.61 -11.46
N GLU A 184 18.00 15.44 -12.27
CA GLU A 184 17.09 15.03 -13.35
C GLU A 184 16.02 14.05 -12.86
N GLY A 185 15.52 14.25 -11.64
CA GLY A 185 14.54 13.35 -11.01
C GLY A 185 15.11 12.08 -10.37
N LYS A 186 16.41 11.78 -10.52
CA LYS A 186 17.04 10.55 -10.02
C LYS A 186 17.16 10.47 -8.51
N ARG A 187 16.97 11.58 -7.77
CA ARG A 187 16.96 11.66 -6.29
C ARG A 187 18.29 11.45 -5.55
N TYR A 188 19.37 11.11 -6.25
CA TYR A 188 20.67 10.81 -5.66
C TYR A 188 21.80 11.72 -6.18
N LYS A 189 22.92 11.73 -5.46
CA LYS A 189 24.20 12.29 -5.93
C LYS A 189 24.80 11.39 -7.01
N GLU A 190 25.58 11.98 -7.92
CA GLU A 190 26.19 11.24 -9.05
C GLU A 190 27.07 10.08 -8.58
N GLU A 191 27.87 10.30 -7.55
CA GLU A 191 28.76 9.29 -6.93
C GLU A 191 28.01 8.03 -6.43
N ILE A 192 26.74 8.16 -6.05
CA ILE A 192 25.89 7.04 -5.63
C ILE A 192 25.35 6.29 -6.86
N LEU A 193 25.07 7.00 -7.95
CA LEU A 193 24.56 6.43 -9.20
C LEU A 193 25.63 5.63 -9.97
N GLU A 194 26.91 5.86 -9.68
CA GLU A 194 28.02 5.06 -10.20
C GLU A 194 27.99 3.60 -9.71
N VAL A 195 27.40 3.35 -8.53
CA VAL A 195 27.24 1.98 -8.01
C VAL A 195 26.14 1.27 -8.78
N LYS A 196 26.54 0.25 -9.55
CA LYS A 196 25.64 -0.54 -10.39
C LYS A 196 25.52 -1.98 -9.89
N TYR A 197 24.30 -2.45 -9.73
CA TYR A 197 23.99 -3.86 -9.56
C TYR A 197 23.47 -4.41 -10.89
N SER A 198 24.12 -5.45 -11.44
CA SER A 198 23.76 -6.01 -12.75
C SER A 198 23.62 -4.95 -13.87
N GLY A 199 24.53 -3.96 -13.87
CA GLY A 199 24.55 -2.88 -14.85
C GLY A 199 23.56 -1.72 -14.61
N LYS A 200 22.76 -1.75 -13.54
CA LYS A 200 21.74 -0.74 -13.22
C LYS A 200 22.06 -0.02 -11.91
N SER A 201 21.95 1.30 -11.90
CA SER A 201 22.03 2.12 -10.69
C SER A 201 20.78 1.95 -9.83
N ILE A 202 20.80 2.48 -8.61
CA ILE A 202 19.63 2.43 -7.75
C ILE A 202 18.45 3.24 -8.30
N ALA A 203 18.72 4.37 -8.98
CA ALA A 203 17.69 5.14 -9.64
C ALA A 203 17.04 4.34 -10.79
N ASP A 204 17.86 3.64 -11.60
CA ASP A 204 17.34 2.80 -12.68
C ASP A 204 16.44 1.68 -12.16
N VAL A 205 16.79 1.10 -11.00
CA VAL A 205 15.97 0.06 -10.34
C VAL A 205 14.64 0.64 -9.85
N LEU A 206 14.62 1.86 -9.31
CA LEU A 206 13.38 2.49 -8.85
C LEU A 206 12.46 2.84 -10.03
N GLU A 207 13.01 3.14 -11.20
CA GLU A 207 12.26 3.40 -12.42
C GLU A 207 11.66 2.15 -13.08
N MET A 208 12.06 0.94 -12.66
CA MET A 208 11.49 -0.31 -13.16
C MET A 208 10.04 -0.48 -12.71
N THR A 209 9.23 -1.04 -13.60
CA THR A 209 7.92 -1.58 -13.24
C THR A 209 8.06 -2.77 -12.29
N VAL A 210 7.00 -3.09 -11.53
CA VAL A 210 6.98 -4.29 -10.67
C VAL A 210 7.27 -5.56 -11.49
N GLU A 211 6.76 -5.64 -12.71
CA GLU A 211 6.99 -6.78 -13.62
C GLU A 211 8.47 -6.94 -13.99
N GLU A 212 9.13 -5.86 -14.43
CA GLU A 212 10.56 -5.85 -14.73
C GLU A 212 11.40 -6.17 -13.48
N ALA A 213 11.03 -5.61 -12.33
CA ALA A 213 11.76 -5.80 -11.09
C ALA A 213 11.72 -7.26 -10.60
N ILE A 214 10.61 -7.98 -10.77
CA ILE A 214 10.53 -9.42 -10.42
C ILE A 214 11.52 -10.23 -11.25
N ILE A 215 11.63 -9.94 -12.55
CA ILE A 215 12.57 -10.61 -13.44
C ILE A 215 14.01 -10.26 -13.05
N PHE A 216 14.27 -8.98 -12.82
CA PHE A 216 15.59 -8.47 -12.42
C PHE A 216 16.09 -9.06 -11.08
N PHE A 217 15.18 -9.23 -10.12
CA PHE A 217 15.48 -9.82 -8.80
C PHE A 217 15.11 -11.31 -8.69
N ALA A 218 15.01 -12.04 -9.81
CA ALA A 218 14.57 -13.45 -9.80
C ALA A 218 15.38 -14.36 -8.86
N LYS A 219 16.67 -14.07 -8.67
CA LYS A 219 17.59 -14.82 -7.78
C LYS A 219 17.50 -14.40 -6.29
N ARG A 220 16.66 -13.43 -5.94
CA ARG A 220 16.54 -12.86 -4.57
C ARG A 220 15.14 -13.16 -4.03
N SER A 221 14.98 -14.31 -3.37
CA SER A 221 13.69 -14.81 -2.86
C SER A 221 12.92 -13.78 -2.03
N LYS A 222 13.59 -13.14 -1.07
CA LYS A 222 12.96 -12.14 -0.19
C LYS A 222 12.37 -10.94 -0.93
N ILE A 223 13.06 -10.44 -1.97
CA ILE A 223 12.55 -9.34 -2.80
C ILE A 223 11.42 -9.85 -3.68
N LYS A 224 11.60 -11.01 -4.31
CA LYS A 224 10.60 -11.63 -5.17
C LYS A 224 9.28 -11.86 -4.45
N GLU A 225 9.29 -12.37 -3.22
CA GLU A 225 8.09 -12.59 -2.41
C GLU A 225 7.31 -11.30 -2.16
N LYS A 226 8.01 -10.21 -1.82
CA LYS A 226 7.37 -8.90 -1.62
C LYS A 226 6.77 -8.37 -2.91
N LEU A 227 7.51 -8.42 -4.02
CA LEU A 227 7.02 -7.94 -5.32
C LEU A 227 5.87 -8.80 -5.87
N GLN A 228 5.86 -10.11 -5.58
CA GLN A 228 4.79 -11.01 -5.97
C GLN A 228 3.43 -10.57 -5.39
N THR A 229 3.42 -9.99 -4.18
CA THR A 229 2.19 -9.45 -3.60
C THR A 229 1.59 -8.31 -4.43
N LEU A 230 2.43 -7.42 -4.98
CA LEU A 230 2.02 -6.34 -5.89
C LEU A 230 1.50 -6.89 -7.22
N LEU A 231 2.08 -7.99 -7.72
CA LEU A 231 1.61 -8.66 -8.93
C LEU A 231 0.21 -9.26 -8.73
N HIS A 232 -0.02 -9.94 -7.61
CA HIS A 232 -1.31 -10.58 -7.31
C HIS A 232 -2.47 -9.60 -7.18
N VAL A 233 -2.20 -8.35 -6.78
CA VAL A 233 -3.22 -7.28 -6.74
C VAL A 233 -3.37 -6.54 -8.08
N GLY A 234 -2.59 -6.89 -9.10
CA GLY A 234 -2.68 -6.32 -10.44
C GLY A 234 -1.91 -5.02 -10.65
N LEU A 235 -0.88 -4.76 -9.84
CA LEU A 235 -0.05 -3.54 -9.93
C LEU A 235 1.26 -3.77 -10.71
N ASN A 236 1.24 -4.65 -11.71
CA ASN A 236 2.44 -5.03 -12.48
C ASN A 236 3.08 -3.85 -13.23
N TYR A 237 2.26 -2.89 -13.67
CA TYR A 237 2.66 -1.73 -14.50
C TYR A 237 3.22 -0.55 -13.69
N ILE A 238 3.09 -0.55 -12.37
CA ILE A 238 3.52 0.58 -11.54
C ILE A 238 5.04 0.53 -11.33
N LYS A 239 5.69 1.69 -11.38
CA LYS A 239 7.12 1.84 -11.06
C LYS A 239 7.40 1.66 -9.56
N LEU A 240 8.56 1.12 -9.22
CA LEU A 240 8.94 0.88 -7.84
C LEU A 240 9.05 2.17 -7.01
N GLY A 241 9.62 3.25 -7.56
CA GLY A 241 9.92 4.44 -6.78
C GLY A 241 9.90 5.76 -7.49
#